data_AF-A0A0A1TUA1-F1
#
_entry.id   AF-A0A0A1TUA1-F1
#
_cell.length_a   1.000
_cell.length_b   1.000
_cell.length_c   1.000
_cell.angle_alpha   90.00
_cell.angle_beta   90.00
_cell.angle_gamma   90.00
#
_symmetry.space_group_name_H-M   'P 1'
#
loop_
_entity.id
_entity.type
_entity.pdbx_description
1 polymer ?
#
loop_
_entity_poly.entity_id
_entity_poly.type
_entity_poly.pdbx_seq_one_letter_code
_entity_poly.pdbx_strand_id
1 'polypeptide(L)'
;MKQLHSRRGSAATASSFPGYKQSFFSVRSFEANTLSEHWGVVWGSFENVLRESTTHNYLKDVVWKTVIKIPFRDNSHIFLFTVVSCPEEQNRRVTLMYGDNTFDTTVSNKFQAFGMNQYFKSIPLKQNILVDSPPEIRVQTTHIPTYYQYEIGTTIIHDKEYDKVIFAIHIPFMVSGSNDYPVIIVTIGVDLPKGVCNQMIFKDSFYDYVNQIFFQFQLANVTEEPAEACQYLKSRAEELMSKIDEFIDQSEKKMRFNYLENFVDGSVYDNSKFMCCYSLGISNLYT
;
A
#
# COMPACT_ATOMS: atom_id res chain seq x y z
N MET A 1 40.70 -12.00 -56.06
CA MET A 1 40.27 -13.41 -55.98
C MET A 1 39.08 -13.51 -55.03
N LYS A 2 37.98 -14.12 -55.52
CA LYS A 2 36.84 -14.84 -54.87
C LYS A 2 36.56 -14.57 -53.37
N GLN A 3 35.39 -14.02 -53.01
CA GLN A 3 34.08 -14.70 -52.70
C GLN A 3 34.18 -15.73 -51.55
N LEU A 4 33.34 -15.70 -50.49
CA LEU A 4 31.91 -16.01 -50.51
C LEU A 4 31.12 -15.60 -49.24
N HIS A 5 29.80 -15.59 -49.42
CA HIS A 5 28.66 -15.14 -48.60
C HIS A 5 28.37 -15.82 -47.24
N SER A 6 27.62 -15.11 -46.40
CA SER A 6 26.39 -15.65 -45.79
C SER A 6 25.30 -14.56 -45.68
N ARG A 7 24.09 -14.90 -46.14
CA ARG A 7 22.85 -14.11 -46.14
C ARG A 7 21.96 -14.58 -44.99
N ARG A 8 21.21 -13.65 -44.37
CA ARG A 8 19.81 -13.72 -43.82
C ARG A 8 19.75 -12.74 -42.63
N GLY A 9 18.75 -11.88 -42.46
CA GLY A 9 17.50 -11.69 -43.17
C GLY A 9 16.95 -10.28 -42.89
N SER A 10 16.00 -9.87 -43.72
CA SER A 10 15.27 -8.62 -43.61
C SER A 10 14.47 -8.57 -42.29
N ALA A 11 14.63 -7.50 -41.52
CA ALA A 11 13.59 -7.02 -40.63
C ALA A 11 12.91 -5.83 -41.31
N ALA A 12 11.60 -5.97 -41.47
CA ALA A 12 10.73 -5.04 -42.17
C ALA A 12 10.80 -3.63 -41.55
N THR A 13 10.84 -2.63 -42.43
CA THR A 13 10.41 -1.27 -42.13
C THR A 13 8.94 -1.32 -41.70
N ALA A 14 8.69 -1.24 -40.39
CA ALA A 14 7.36 -1.05 -39.86
C ALA A 14 6.88 0.35 -40.27
N SER A 15 5.83 0.40 -41.08
CA SER A 15 5.10 1.61 -41.41
C SER A 15 4.50 2.18 -40.12
N SER A 16 4.99 3.34 -39.70
CA SER A 16 4.38 4.15 -38.66
C SER A 16 3.01 4.64 -39.15
N PHE A 17 1.95 4.07 -38.62
CA PHE A 17 0.61 4.64 -38.75
C PHE A 17 0.58 6.00 -38.01
N PRO A 18 0.14 7.09 -38.66
CA PRO A 18 0.01 8.37 -37.99
C PRO A 18 -1.18 8.30 -37.05
N GLY A 19 -0.93 8.20 -35.74
CA GLY A 19 -1.98 8.26 -34.72
C GLY A 19 -1.73 7.47 -33.44
N TYR A 20 -0.80 6.50 -33.42
CA TYR A 20 -0.44 5.81 -32.18
C TYR A 20 0.67 6.58 -31.46
N LYS A 21 0.33 7.31 -30.40
CA LYS A 21 1.34 7.74 -29.42
C LYS A 21 2.01 6.48 -28.88
N GLN A 22 3.33 6.39 -28.97
CA GLN A 22 4.09 5.34 -28.29
C GLN A 22 3.68 5.39 -26.81
N SER A 23 3.07 4.31 -26.33
CA SER A 23 2.78 4.13 -24.90
C SER A 23 4.08 4.32 -24.12
N PHE A 24 3.99 4.94 -22.93
CA PHE A 24 5.10 5.04 -21.98
C PHE A 24 5.85 3.70 -21.77
N PHE A 25 5.17 2.56 -21.92
CA PHE A 25 5.72 1.20 -21.80
C PHE A 25 6.26 0.59 -23.08
N SER A 26 6.05 1.24 -24.23
CA SER A 26 6.50 0.73 -25.53
C SER A 26 8.01 0.90 -25.79
N VAL A 27 8.74 1.56 -24.88
CA VAL A 27 10.14 1.93 -25.11
C VAL A 27 11.14 1.30 -24.13
N ARG A 28 10.82 1.03 -22.85
CA ARG A 28 11.81 0.49 -21.88
C ARG A 28 11.18 -0.38 -20.80
N SER A 29 11.80 -1.53 -20.53
CA SER A 29 11.58 -2.31 -19.30
C SER A 29 12.10 -1.51 -18.11
N PHE A 30 11.26 -1.28 -17.11
CA PHE A 30 11.67 -0.67 -15.85
C PHE A 30 12.28 -1.74 -14.93
N GLU A 31 13.56 -1.61 -14.60
CA GLU A 31 14.17 -2.38 -13.53
C GLU A 31 13.76 -1.77 -12.19
N ALA A 32 13.02 -2.52 -11.37
CA ALA A 32 12.68 -2.17 -10.00
C ALA A 32 13.50 -3.05 -9.05
N ASN A 33 14.24 -2.42 -8.14
CA ASN A 33 15.19 -3.08 -7.24
C ASN A 33 14.62 -3.29 -5.83
N THR A 34 13.56 -2.57 -5.48
CA THR A 34 12.89 -2.66 -4.18
C THR A 34 11.39 -2.89 -4.36
N LEU A 35 10.72 -3.42 -3.32
CA LEU A 35 9.27 -3.56 -3.31
C LEU A 35 8.55 -2.23 -3.52
N SER A 36 9.06 -1.15 -2.91
CA SER A 36 8.50 0.19 -3.07
C SER A 36 8.60 0.71 -4.51
N GLU A 37 9.72 0.44 -5.19
CA GLU A 37 9.89 0.77 -6.61
C GLU A 37 8.91 -0.02 -7.50
N HIS A 38 8.68 -1.31 -7.21
CA HIS A 38 7.69 -2.11 -7.93
C HIS A 38 6.31 -1.48 -7.83
N TRP A 39 5.88 -1.09 -6.63
CA TRP A 39 4.62 -0.38 -6.45
C TRP A 39 4.60 0.98 -7.16
N GLY A 40 5.71 1.71 -7.19
CA GLY A 40 5.82 2.95 -7.98
C GLY A 40 5.57 2.72 -9.47
N VAL A 41 6.14 1.66 -10.05
CA VAL A 41 5.89 1.26 -11.44
C VAL A 41 4.42 0.88 -11.64
N VAL A 42 3.83 0.07 -10.75
CA VAL A 42 2.41 -0.33 -10.82
C VAL A 42 1.49 0.90 -10.82
N TRP A 43 1.68 1.82 -9.87
CA TRP A 43 0.86 3.02 -9.76
C TRP A 43 1.04 3.98 -10.93
N GLY A 44 2.27 4.24 -11.38
CA GLY A 44 2.52 5.06 -12.57
C GLY A 44 1.94 4.43 -13.84
N SER A 45 1.97 3.10 -13.95
CA SER A 45 1.32 2.38 -15.05
C SER A 45 -0.18 2.59 -15.04
N PHE A 46 -0.80 2.45 -13.87
CA PHE A 46 -2.22 2.63 -13.72
C PHE A 46 -2.65 4.06 -14.08
N GLU A 47 -1.94 5.08 -13.58
CA GLU A 47 -2.21 6.48 -13.93
C GLU A 47 -2.14 6.71 -15.45
N ASN A 48 -1.09 6.22 -16.10
CA ASN A 48 -0.90 6.36 -17.55
C ASN A 48 -2.04 5.69 -18.33
N VAL A 49 -2.50 4.51 -17.91
CA VAL A 49 -3.65 3.83 -18.52
C VAL A 49 -4.90 4.71 -18.39
N LEU A 50 -5.19 5.23 -17.20
CA LEU A 50 -6.36 6.10 -16.95
C LEU A 50 -6.31 7.40 -17.75
N ARG A 51 -5.11 7.90 -18.06
CA ARG A 51 -4.89 9.16 -18.79
C ARG A 51 -4.87 9.01 -20.31
N GLU A 52 -4.20 7.98 -20.83
CA GLU A 52 -3.82 7.89 -22.25
C GLU A 52 -4.63 6.88 -23.05
N SER A 53 -5.12 5.81 -22.41
CA SER A 53 -5.65 4.65 -23.13
C SER A 53 -7.16 4.71 -23.40
N THR A 54 -7.83 5.78 -22.96
CA THR A 54 -9.30 5.87 -23.02
C THR A 54 -9.75 7.24 -23.55
N THR A 55 -10.84 7.26 -24.31
CA THR A 55 -11.52 8.52 -24.76
C THR A 55 -12.24 9.22 -23.60
N HIS A 56 -12.34 8.56 -22.46
CA HIS A 56 -13.01 9.00 -21.24
C HIS A 56 -11.97 9.43 -20.20
N ASN A 57 -12.19 10.52 -19.47
CA ASN A 57 -11.19 11.00 -18.51
C ASN A 57 -11.51 10.45 -17.11
N TYR A 58 -11.16 9.18 -16.87
CA TYR A 58 -11.44 8.51 -15.60
C TYR A 58 -10.86 9.25 -14.38
N LEU A 59 -9.74 9.96 -14.53
CA LEU A 59 -9.15 10.78 -13.46
C LEU A 59 -10.06 11.96 -13.07
N LYS A 60 -10.93 12.45 -13.98
CA LYS A 60 -11.87 13.55 -13.74
C LYS A 60 -13.25 13.07 -13.35
N ASP A 61 -13.73 12.06 -14.05
CA ASP A 61 -15.15 11.74 -14.18
C ASP A 61 -15.64 10.78 -13.07
N VAL A 62 -14.72 10.03 -12.44
CA VAL A 62 -15.05 9.12 -11.36
C VAL A 62 -15.35 9.91 -10.07
N VAL A 63 -16.49 9.61 -9.45
CA VAL A 63 -16.89 10.17 -8.15
C VAL A 63 -16.31 9.29 -7.04
N TRP A 64 -15.53 9.89 -6.14
CA TRP A 64 -14.81 9.17 -5.09
C TRP A 64 -15.36 9.45 -3.70
N LYS A 65 -16.67 9.60 -3.53
CA LYS A 65 -17.27 9.95 -2.25
C LYS A 65 -17.52 8.70 -1.40
N THR A 66 -16.51 8.31 -0.63
CA THR A 66 -16.53 7.11 0.21
C THR A 66 -16.41 7.52 1.67
N VAL A 67 -17.45 7.26 2.48
CA VAL A 67 -17.44 7.47 3.93
C VAL A 67 -17.82 6.17 4.62
N ILE A 68 -16.84 5.53 5.26
CA ILE A 68 -16.98 4.23 5.90
C ILE A 68 -16.73 4.41 7.40
N LYS A 69 -17.56 3.77 8.21
CA LYS A 69 -17.33 3.61 9.65
C LYS A 69 -17.24 2.13 9.96
N ILE A 70 -16.18 1.75 10.66
CA ILE A 70 -16.01 0.39 11.18
C ILE A 70 -16.18 0.49 12.71
N PRO A 71 -17.08 -0.32 13.32
CA PRO A 71 -17.28 -0.29 14.76
C PRO A 71 -16.02 -0.74 15.50
N PHE A 72 -15.82 -0.20 16.70
CA PHE A 72 -14.75 -0.64 17.58
C PHE A 72 -14.92 -2.11 17.95
N ARG A 73 -13.82 -2.87 17.99
CA ARG A 73 -13.79 -4.28 18.39
C ARG A 73 -13.15 -4.39 19.76
N ASP A 74 -13.91 -4.88 20.73
CA ASP A 74 -13.37 -5.21 22.04
C ASP A 74 -12.29 -6.30 21.88
N ASN A 75 -11.15 -6.13 22.55
CA ASN A 75 -9.97 -7.01 22.50
C ASN A 75 -9.17 -7.02 21.19
N SER A 76 -9.33 -6.03 20.30
CA SER A 76 -8.41 -5.89 19.16
C SER A 76 -7.08 -5.30 19.62
N HIS A 77 -5.98 -5.78 19.03
CA HIS A 77 -4.65 -5.17 19.16
C HIS A 77 -4.50 -3.90 18.30
N ILE A 78 -5.51 -3.61 17.47
CA ILE A 78 -5.57 -2.39 16.67
C ILE A 78 -6.29 -1.32 17.48
N PHE A 79 -5.56 -0.25 17.78
CA PHE A 79 -6.10 0.89 18.53
C PHE A 79 -6.39 2.11 17.63
N LEU A 80 -5.90 2.10 16.38
CA LEU A 80 -6.13 3.17 15.41
C LEU A 80 -6.20 2.58 14.00
N PHE A 81 -7.23 2.95 13.24
CA PHE A 81 -7.25 2.68 11.80
C PHE A 81 -8.03 3.80 11.11
N THR A 82 -7.33 4.60 10.30
CA THR A 82 -7.93 5.71 9.56
C THR A 82 -7.43 5.74 8.12
N VAL A 83 -8.35 6.02 7.19
CA VAL A 83 -8.04 6.26 5.78
C VAL A 83 -8.60 7.63 5.42
N VAL A 84 -7.76 8.52 4.91
CA VAL A 84 -8.16 9.88 4.52
C VAL A 84 -7.50 10.27 3.22
N SER A 85 -8.26 10.69 2.23
CA SER A 85 -7.72 11.30 1.00
C SER A 85 -7.28 12.75 1.24
N CYS A 86 -6.17 13.15 0.61
CA CYS A 86 -5.60 14.49 0.68
C CYS A 86 -5.10 14.94 -0.72
N PRO A 87 -5.35 16.18 -1.17
CA PRO A 87 -6.16 17.21 -0.53
C PRO A 87 -7.64 16.81 -0.43
N GLU A 88 -8.36 17.43 0.50
CA GLU A 88 -9.79 17.18 0.65
C GLU A 88 -10.57 17.94 -0.43
N GLU A 89 -11.21 17.20 -1.34
CA GLU A 89 -12.09 17.76 -2.37
C GLU A 89 -13.52 17.24 -2.17
N GLN A 90 -14.52 18.11 -2.35
CA GLN A 90 -15.92 17.84 -1.98
C GLN A 90 -16.51 16.56 -2.61
N ASN A 91 -16.09 16.23 -3.83
CA ASN A 91 -16.57 15.05 -4.57
C ASN A 91 -15.50 13.96 -4.71
N ARG A 92 -14.33 14.14 -4.09
CA ARG A 92 -13.21 13.20 -4.18
C ARG A 92 -12.61 12.96 -2.81
N ARG A 93 -13.39 12.27 -1.99
CA ARG A 93 -13.10 12.08 -0.58
C ARG A 93 -13.28 10.62 -0.18
N VAL A 94 -12.16 9.99 0.16
CA VAL A 94 -12.14 8.71 0.84
C VAL A 94 -11.93 8.96 2.32
N THR A 95 -12.86 8.50 3.14
CA THR A 95 -12.77 8.54 4.60
C THR A 95 -13.22 7.21 5.17
N LEU A 96 -12.34 6.56 5.92
CA LEU A 96 -12.67 5.39 6.73
C LEU A 96 -12.16 5.62 8.14
N MET A 97 -13.02 5.43 9.13
CA MET A 97 -12.68 5.58 10.54
C MET A 97 -13.07 4.32 11.31
N TYR A 98 -12.12 3.84 12.13
CA TYR A 98 -12.34 2.76 13.08
C TYR A 98 -12.69 3.31 14.47
N GLY A 99 -13.81 2.85 15.02
CA GLY A 99 -14.37 3.30 16.28
C GLY A 99 -15.15 4.62 16.19
N ASP A 100 -16.06 4.83 17.14
CA ASP A 100 -16.90 6.03 17.22
C ASP A 100 -16.19 7.18 17.96
N ASN A 101 -15.00 7.60 17.50
CA ASN A 101 -14.18 8.62 18.17
C ASN A 101 -13.85 8.28 19.65
N THR A 102 -13.82 7.01 20.01
CA THR A 102 -13.60 6.52 21.38
C THR A 102 -12.13 6.45 21.78
N PHE A 103 -11.22 6.33 20.81
CA PHE A 103 -9.79 6.51 21.04
C PHE A 103 -9.50 7.99 21.31
N ASP A 104 -8.48 8.33 22.12
CA ASP A 104 -8.11 9.73 22.42
C ASP A 104 -8.03 10.52 21.11
N THR A 105 -9.08 11.30 20.86
CA THR A 105 -9.27 12.05 19.61
C THR A 105 -8.09 12.98 19.39
N THR A 106 -7.41 13.41 20.46
CA THR A 106 -6.19 14.20 20.41
C THR A 106 -5.04 13.45 19.74
N VAL A 107 -4.86 12.16 20.05
CA VAL A 107 -3.80 11.33 19.48
C VAL A 107 -4.10 11.03 18.01
N SER A 108 -5.34 10.61 17.71
CA SER A 108 -5.76 10.36 16.32
C SER A 108 -5.58 11.60 15.44
N ASN A 109 -6.02 12.77 15.92
CA ASN A 109 -5.88 14.04 15.21
C ASN A 109 -4.40 14.44 15.01
N LYS A 110 -3.52 14.17 15.98
CA LYS A 110 -2.08 14.45 15.84
C LYS A 110 -1.44 13.59 14.75
N PHE A 111 -1.78 12.30 14.67
CA PHE A 111 -1.24 11.42 13.64
C PHE A 111 -1.80 11.73 12.25
N GLN A 112 -3.09 12.07 12.16
CA GLN A 112 -3.67 12.55 10.91
C GLN A 112 -2.99 13.85 10.44
N ALA A 113 -2.86 14.84 11.33
CA ALA A 113 -2.17 16.10 11.03
C ALA A 113 -0.71 15.86 10.62
N PHE A 114 -0.04 14.91 11.27
CA PHE A 114 1.32 14.51 10.91
C PHE A 114 1.40 13.92 9.50
N GLY A 115 0.53 12.96 9.14
CA GLY A 115 0.47 12.39 7.80
C GLY A 115 0.24 13.47 6.74
N MET A 116 -0.73 14.35 6.98
CA MET A 116 -0.99 15.50 6.09
C MET A 116 0.23 16.44 5.98
N ASN A 117 0.93 16.71 7.09
CA ASN A 117 2.14 17.52 7.07
C ASN A 117 3.27 16.89 6.26
N GLN A 118 3.46 15.56 6.36
CA GLN A 118 4.43 14.85 5.52
C GLN A 118 4.05 14.93 4.05
N TYR A 119 2.75 14.85 3.74
CA TYR A 119 2.26 15.05 2.38
C TYR A 119 2.61 16.46 1.86
N PHE A 120 2.25 17.52 2.57
CA PHE A 120 2.53 18.89 2.14
C PHE A 120 4.03 19.17 1.98
N LYS A 121 4.88 18.62 2.85
CA LYS A 121 6.34 18.73 2.71
C LYS A 121 6.89 18.02 1.47
N SER A 122 6.21 17.00 0.97
CA SER A 122 6.63 16.25 -0.21
C SER A 122 6.32 16.98 -1.54
N ILE A 123 5.36 17.91 -1.55
CA ILE A 123 4.89 18.57 -2.78
C ILE A 123 6.02 19.30 -3.52
N PRO A 124 6.80 20.19 -2.89
CA PRO A 124 7.84 20.94 -3.60
C PRO A 124 8.92 20.02 -4.20
N LEU A 125 9.27 18.95 -3.47
CA LEU A 125 10.24 17.97 -3.93
C LEU A 125 9.73 17.25 -5.19
N LYS A 126 8.47 16.77 -5.16
CA LYS A 126 7.86 16.10 -6.32
C LYS A 126 7.71 17.05 -7.51
N GLN A 127 7.31 18.30 -7.28
CA GLN A 127 7.17 19.31 -8.34
C GLN A 127 8.49 19.59 -9.06
N ASN A 128 9.61 19.73 -8.34
CA ASN A 128 10.92 19.91 -8.96
C ASN A 128 11.30 18.71 -9.84
N ILE A 129 10.98 17.49 -9.41
CA ILE A 129 11.28 16.27 -10.17
C ILE A 129 10.48 16.22 -11.49
N LEU A 130 9.22 16.70 -11.52
CA LEU A 130 8.42 16.69 -12.75
C LEU A 130 8.99 17.57 -13.87
N VAL A 131 9.56 18.72 -13.49
CA VAL A 131 10.04 19.74 -14.44
C VAL A 131 11.34 19.28 -15.08
N ASP A 132 12.26 18.74 -14.28
CA ASP A 132 13.65 18.55 -14.71
C ASP A 132 14.01 17.09 -15.04
N SER A 133 13.12 16.12 -14.73
CA SER A 133 13.49 14.70 -14.82
C SER A 133 12.83 13.96 -15.98
N PRO A 134 13.54 12.98 -16.59
CA PRO A 134 12.98 12.05 -17.55
C PRO A 134 11.73 11.32 -17.02
N PRO A 135 10.82 10.88 -17.92
CA PRO A 135 9.62 10.14 -17.54
C PRO A 135 9.87 8.97 -16.58
N GLU A 136 11.01 8.29 -16.73
CA GLU A 136 11.41 7.18 -15.90
C GLU A 136 11.61 7.58 -14.43
N ILE A 137 12.41 8.62 -14.20
CA ILE A 137 12.68 9.15 -12.86
C ILE A 137 11.41 9.69 -12.23
N ARG A 138 10.51 10.30 -13.02
CA ARG A 138 9.22 10.78 -12.52
C ARG A 138 8.37 9.64 -11.96
N VAL A 139 8.18 8.55 -12.71
CA VAL A 139 7.43 7.38 -12.21
C VAL A 139 8.09 6.76 -10.97
N GLN A 140 9.42 6.63 -10.98
CA GLN A 140 10.19 6.08 -9.86
C GLN A 140 10.23 6.97 -8.62
N THR A 141 9.64 8.16 -8.62
CA THR A 141 9.74 9.09 -7.47
C THR A 141 8.39 9.67 -7.05
N THR A 142 7.51 10.00 -8.00
CA THR A 142 6.24 10.66 -7.69
C THR A 142 5.16 9.66 -7.27
N HIS A 143 5.23 8.43 -7.78
CA HIS A 143 4.23 7.37 -7.61
C HIS A 143 4.61 6.30 -6.59
N ILE A 144 5.81 6.35 -6.00
CA ILE A 144 6.19 5.43 -4.93
C ILE A 144 5.34 5.72 -3.68
N PRO A 145 4.59 4.73 -3.17
CA PRO A 145 3.90 4.87 -1.90
C PRO A 145 4.91 5.09 -0.77
N THR A 146 4.68 6.10 0.07
CA THR A 146 5.62 6.45 1.15
C THR A 146 5.19 5.80 2.44
N TYR A 147 6.12 5.12 3.12
CA TYR A 147 5.87 4.39 4.36
C TYR A 147 6.61 5.04 5.54
N TYR A 148 5.90 5.23 6.65
CA TYR A 148 6.44 5.72 7.90
C TYR A 148 6.05 4.78 9.05
N GLN A 149 6.99 4.53 9.95
CA GLN A 149 6.81 3.74 11.17
C GLN A 149 7.20 4.59 12.38
N TYR A 150 6.35 4.58 13.41
CA TYR A 150 6.56 5.28 14.67
C TYR A 150 6.39 4.32 15.84
N GLU A 151 7.46 4.09 16.59
CA GLU A 151 7.41 3.39 17.88
C GLU A 151 7.14 4.41 18.98
N ILE A 152 5.98 4.32 19.62
CA ILE A 152 5.48 5.34 20.56
C ILE A 152 5.83 4.97 22.01
N GLY A 153 6.11 3.70 22.26
CA GLY A 153 6.46 3.15 23.56
C GLY A 153 6.03 1.70 23.64
N THR A 154 5.80 1.23 24.86
CA THR A 154 5.32 -0.13 25.12
C THR A 154 4.02 -0.10 25.92
N THR A 155 3.22 -1.15 25.78
CA THR A 155 2.00 -1.38 26.55
C THR A 155 2.01 -2.80 27.12
N ILE A 156 1.28 -3.02 28.21
CA ILE A 156 1.13 -4.35 28.82
C ILE A 156 -0.30 -4.83 28.60
N ILE A 157 -0.46 -5.96 27.92
CA ILE A 157 -1.74 -6.62 27.66
C ILE A 157 -1.60 -8.08 28.13
N HIS A 158 -2.49 -8.54 29.01
CA HIS A 158 -2.44 -9.90 29.59
C HIS A 158 -1.05 -10.30 30.12
N ASP A 159 -0.43 -9.42 30.92
CA ASP A 159 0.91 -9.58 31.51
C ASP A 159 2.08 -9.73 30.51
N LYS A 160 1.86 -9.36 29.23
CA LYS A 160 2.89 -9.34 28.19
C LYS A 160 3.13 -7.92 27.68
N GLU A 161 4.40 -7.63 27.37
CA GLU A 161 4.81 -6.35 26.81
C GLU A 161 4.69 -6.36 25.27
N TYR A 162 4.06 -5.32 24.73
CA TYR A 162 3.89 -5.07 23.29
C TYR A 162 4.53 -3.74 22.92
N ASP A 163 5.14 -3.68 21.74
CA ASP A 163 5.56 -2.43 21.12
C ASP A 163 4.31 -1.72 20.57
N LYS A 164 4.10 -0.48 21.02
CA LYS A 164 3.01 0.36 20.51
C LYS A 164 3.49 1.09 19.27
N VAL A 165 3.03 0.65 18.10
CA VAL A 165 3.54 1.12 16.81
C VAL A 165 2.43 1.76 15.99
N ILE A 166 2.75 2.86 15.28
CA ILE A 166 1.88 3.46 14.27
C ILE A 166 2.57 3.45 12.92
N PHE A 167 1.87 2.91 11.94
CA PHE A 167 2.23 2.96 10.54
C PHE A 167 1.42 4.05 9.84
N ALA A 168 2.09 4.87 9.03
CA ALA A 168 1.43 5.79 8.12
C ALA A 168 1.91 5.53 6.68
N ILE A 169 0.98 5.30 5.77
CA ILE A 169 1.26 4.96 4.37
C ILE A 169 0.56 5.98 3.47
N HIS A 170 1.33 6.64 2.61
CA HIS A 170 0.82 7.55 1.59
C HIS A 170 0.73 6.81 0.27
N ILE A 171 -0.48 6.55 -0.18
CA ILE A 171 -0.77 5.81 -1.41
C ILE A 171 -1.17 6.82 -2.48
N PRO A 172 -0.64 6.75 -3.72
CA PRO A 172 -1.10 7.61 -4.80
C PRO A 172 -2.61 7.52 -4.99
N PHE A 173 -3.27 8.66 -5.16
CA PHE A 173 -4.71 8.71 -5.39
C PHE A 173 -4.97 9.12 -6.83
N MET A 174 -5.64 8.26 -7.61
CA MET A 174 -5.84 8.43 -9.04
C MET A 174 -7.00 9.38 -9.35
N VAL A 175 -6.81 10.64 -8.97
CA VAL A 175 -7.73 11.73 -9.26
C VAL A 175 -7.00 12.94 -9.82
N SER A 176 -7.69 13.67 -10.69
CA SER A 176 -7.19 14.93 -11.26
C SER A 176 -7.58 16.11 -10.38
N GLY A 177 -6.81 16.34 -9.31
CA GLY A 177 -7.12 17.37 -8.31
C GLY A 177 -6.55 18.76 -8.61
N SER A 178 -6.77 19.64 -7.64
CA SER A 178 -6.14 20.96 -7.50
C SER A 178 -4.62 20.89 -7.26
N ASN A 179 -4.14 19.76 -6.71
CA ASN A 179 -2.73 19.46 -6.55
C ASN A 179 -2.30 18.35 -7.52
N ASP A 180 -1.04 18.41 -7.95
CA ASP A 180 -0.46 17.45 -8.90
C ASP A 180 -0.33 16.02 -8.36
N TYR A 181 -0.43 15.83 -7.02
CA TYR A 181 -0.22 14.54 -6.37
C TYR A 181 -1.22 14.29 -5.26
N PRO A 182 -2.47 13.96 -5.55
CA PRO A 182 -3.39 13.53 -4.50
C PRO A 182 -2.91 12.19 -3.91
N VAL A 183 -3.14 11.99 -2.61
CA VAL A 183 -2.78 10.77 -1.88
C VAL A 183 -3.93 10.28 -1.01
N ILE A 184 -3.98 8.97 -0.79
CA ILE A 184 -4.74 8.35 0.30
C ILE A 184 -3.75 8.09 1.43
N ILE A 185 -4.01 8.69 2.59
CA ILE A 185 -3.23 8.53 3.81
C ILE A 185 -3.91 7.44 4.65
N VAL A 186 -3.20 6.35 4.85
CA VAL A 186 -3.61 5.21 5.68
C VAL A 186 -2.82 5.26 6.97
N THR A 187 -3.48 5.29 8.12
CA THR A 187 -2.81 5.26 9.44
C THR A 187 -3.34 4.09 10.24
N ILE A 188 -2.43 3.24 10.71
CA ILE A 188 -2.75 2.00 11.41
C ILE A 188 -1.89 1.95 12.68
N GLY A 189 -2.54 1.97 13.84
CA GLY A 189 -1.90 1.82 15.15
C GLY A 189 -2.19 0.45 15.73
N VAL A 190 -1.12 -0.27 16.06
CA VAL A 190 -1.16 -1.68 16.49
C VAL A 190 -0.24 -1.87 17.70
N ASP A 191 -0.70 -2.65 18.67
CA ASP A 191 0.11 -3.19 19.76
C ASP A 191 0.73 -4.51 19.30
N LEU A 192 1.99 -4.49 18.86
CA LEU A 192 2.69 -5.63 18.28
C LEU A 192 3.56 -6.36 19.31
N PRO A 193 3.73 -7.69 19.22
CA PRO A 193 4.73 -8.38 20.02
C PRO A 193 6.12 -7.79 19.84
N LYS A 194 6.87 -7.72 20.93
CA LYS A 194 8.18 -7.05 20.98
C LYS A 194 9.11 -7.49 19.84
N GLY A 195 9.65 -6.52 19.11
CA GLY A 195 10.62 -6.72 18.03
C GLY A 195 10.05 -7.20 16.69
N VAL A 196 8.75 -7.53 16.60
CA VAL A 196 8.11 -7.89 15.32
C VAL A 196 8.16 -6.72 14.33
N CYS A 197 7.92 -5.51 14.83
CA CYS A 197 7.95 -4.28 14.04
C CYS A 197 9.33 -3.97 13.43
N ASN A 198 10.40 -4.68 13.81
CA ASN A 198 11.74 -4.51 13.25
C ASN A 198 12.09 -5.58 12.21
N GLN A 199 11.22 -6.57 11.99
CA GLN A 199 11.45 -7.62 11.00
C GLN A 199 11.13 -7.12 9.59
N MET A 200 12.12 -7.17 8.69
CA MET A 200 11.96 -6.73 7.31
C MET A 200 10.81 -7.45 6.58
N ILE A 201 10.68 -8.77 6.79
CA ILE A 201 9.59 -9.56 6.18
C ILE A 201 8.21 -9.06 6.63
N PHE A 202 8.04 -8.73 7.92
CA PHE A 202 6.78 -8.16 8.40
C PHE A 202 6.50 -6.81 7.72
N LYS A 203 7.50 -5.92 7.66
CA LYS A 203 7.35 -4.60 7.03
C LYS A 203 6.98 -4.72 5.55
N ASP A 204 7.70 -5.55 4.81
CA ASP A 204 7.49 -5.74 3.37
C ASP A 204 6.12 -6.37 3.10
N SER A 205 5.74 -7.44 3.82
CA SER A 205 4.43 -8.07 3.66
C SER A 205 3.28 -7.13 4.04
N PHE A 206 3.43 -6.35 5.12
CA PHE A 206 2.43 -5.38 5.54
C PHE A 206 2.28 -4.25 4.51
N TYR A 207 3.40 -3.70 4.04
CA TYR A 207 3.43 -2.67 3.02
C TYR A 207 2.81 -3.15 1.70
N ASP A 208 3.16 -4.36 1.25
CA ASP A 208 2.62 -4.97 0.03
C ASP A 208 1.11 -5.17 0.12
N TYR A 209 0.65 -5.76 1.22
CA TYR A 209 -0.75 -6.08 1.42
C TYR A 209 -1.63 -4.83 1.51
N VAL A 210 -1.17 -3.78 2.21
CA VAL A 210 -1.89 -2.50 2.24
C VAL A 210 -1.97 -1.91 0.83
N ASN A 211 -0.86 -1.85 0.09
CA ASN A 211 -0.89 -1.33 -1.28
C ASN A 211 -1.83 -2.11 -2.20
N GLN A 212 -1.87 -3.43 -2.08
CA GLN A 212 -2.76 -4.28 -2.85
C GLN A 212 -4.24 -3.95 -2.59
N ILE A 213 -4.64 -3.75 -1.33
CA ILE A 213 -6.01 -3.36 -0.97
C ILE A 213 -6.39 -2.06 -1.69
N PHE A 214 -5.53 -1.04 -1.62
CA PHE A 214 -5.84 0.26 -2.21
C PHE A 214 -5.74 0.28 -3.72
N PHE A 215 -4.87 -0.52 -4.33
CA PHE A 215 -4.84 -0.71 -5.78
C PHE A 215 -6.15 -1.28 -6.29
N GLN A 216 -6.62 -2.37 -5.68
CA GLN A 216 -7.87 -3.01 -6.06
C GLN A 216 -9.08 -2.14 -5.75
N PHE A 217 -9.08 -1.40 -4.64
CA PHE A 217 -10.12 -0.41 -4.35
C PHE A 217 -10.20 0.66 -5.45
N GLN A 218 -9.05 1.23 -5.84
CA GLN A 218 -9.04 2.27 -6.87
C GLN A 218 -9.40 1.72 -8.25
N LEU A 219 -9.00 0.49 -8.56
CA LEU A 219 -9.42 -0.22 -9.77
C LEU A 219 -10.94 -0.42 -9.78
N ALA A 220 -11.50 -0.99 -8.72
CA ALA A 220 -12.94 -1.22 -8.58
C ALA A 220 -13.72 0.10 -8.70
N ASN A 221 -13.22 1.19 -8.11
CA ASN A 221 -13.90 2.49 -8.20
C ASN A 221 -13.88 3.09 -9.63
N VAL A 222 -12.96 2.63 -10.49
CA VAL A 222 -12.89 3.00 -11.90
C VAL A 222 -13.75 2.08 -12.78
N THR A 223 -13.80 0.78 -12.46
CA THR A 223 -14.39 -0.25 -13.33
C THR A 223 -15.78 -0.72 -12.92
N GLU A 224 -16.18 -0.50 -11.68
CA GLU A 224 -17.42 -0.97 -11.05
C GLU A 224 -18.26 0.19 -10.52
N GLU A 225 -19.40 -0.11 -9.91
CA GLU A 225 -20.22 0.90 -9.24
C GLU A 225 -19.52 1.39 -7.95
N PRO A 226 -19.60 2.70 -7.61
CA PRO A 226 -18.96 3.23 -6.39
C PRO A 226 -19.35 2.52 -5.08
N ALA A 227 -20.57 1.95 -5.04
CA ALA A 227 -21.04 1.18 -3.90
C ALA A 227 -20.22 -0.11 -3.69
N GLU A 228 -19.87 -0.81 -4.77
CA GLU A 228 -19.07 -2.04 -4.74
C GLU A 228 -17.63 -1.75 -4.31
N ALA A 229 -17.01 -0.69 -4.85
CA ALA A 229 -15.68 -0.26 -4.41
C ALA A 229 -15.66 0.13 -2.92
N CYS A 230 -16.69 0.82 -2.43
CA CYS A 230 -16.86 1.15 -1.02
C CYS A 230 -16.99 -0.12 -0.16
N GLN A 231 -17.81 -1.09 -0.59
CA GLN A 231 -17.98 -2.37 0.09
C GLN A 231 -16.68 -3.18 0.11
N TYR A 232 -15.94 -3.19 -1.00
CA TYR A 232 -14.63 -3.83 -1.11
C TYR A 232 -13.66 -3.25 -0.08
N LEU A 233 -13.51 -1.92 -0.03
CA LEU A 233 -12.59 -1.27 0.91
C LEU A 233 -12.97 -1.57 2.36
N LYS A 234 -14.27 -1.52 2.70
CA LYS A 234 -14.75 -1.87 4.03
C LYS A 234 -14.38 -3.31 4.39
N SER A 235 -14.73 -4.27 3.52
CA SER A 235 -14.48 -5.70 3.73
C SER A 235 -12.99 -6.00 3.90
N ARG A 236 -12.14 -5.43 3.05
CA ARG A 236 -10.68 -5.62 3.13
C ARG A 236 -10.03 -4.93 4.32
N ALA A 237 -10.54 -3.77 4.74
CA ALA A 237 -10.11 -3.16 5.99
C ALA A 237 -10.48 -4.07 7.18
N GLU A 238 -11.71 -4.57 7.24
CA GLU A 238 -12.16 -5.48 8.29
C GLU A 238 -11.35 -6.80 8.31
N GLU A 239 -10.99 -7.34 7.13
CA GLU A 239 -10.14 -8.52 6.98
C GLU A 239 -8.70 -8.25 7.43
N LEU A 240 -8.10 -7.14 7.00
CA LEU A 240 -6.77 -6.72 7.44
C LEU A 240 -6.71 -6.64 8.96
N MET A 241 -7.73 -6.03 9.57
CA MET A 241 -7.80 -5.92 11.03
C MET A 241 -7.87 -7.29 11.70
N SER A 242 -8.73 -8.18 11.21
CA SER A 242 -8.84 -9.55 11.72
C SER A 242 -7.54 -10.34 11.56
N LYS A 243 -6.82 -10.20 10.44
CA LYS A 243 -5.55 -10.91 10.20
C LYS A 243 -4.42 -10.42 11.10
N ILE A 244 -4.38 -9.13 11.43
CA ILE A 244 -3.42 -8.60 12.40
C ILE A 244 -3.69 -9.19 13.78
N ASP A 245 -4.94 -9.18 14.23
CA ASP A 245 -5.33 -9.77 15.51
C ASP A 245 -5.00 -11.28 15.55
N GLU A 246 -5.36 -12.03 14.50
CA GLU A 246 -5.04 -13.46 14.38
C GLU A 246 -3.53 -13.72 14.42
N PHE A 247 -2.74 -12.93 13.69
CA PHE A 247 -1.28 -13.04 13.70
C PHE A 247 -0.70 -12.85 15.10
N ILE A 248 -1.20 -11.85 15.85
CA ILE A 248 -0.72 -11.56 17.20
C ILE A 248 -1.11 -12.70 18.15
N ASP A 249 -2.37 -13.13 18.13
CA ASP A 249 -2.87 -14.27 18.93
C ASP A 249 -2.08 -15.56 18.67
N GLN A 250 -1.73 -15.82 17.41
CA GLN A 250 -0.95 -17.00 17.02
C GLN A 250 0.51 -16.88 17.42
N SER A 251 1.11 -15.69 17.29
CA SER A 251 2.47 -15.44 17.75
C SER A 251 2.62 -15.71 19.25
N GLU A 252 1.57 -15.40 20.02
CA GLU A 252 1.51 -15.69 21.45
C GLU A 252 1.40 -17.17 21.76
N LYS A 253 0.54 -17.90 21.03
CA LYS A 253 0.39 -19.35 21.18
C LYS A 253 1.70 -20.04 20.85
N LYS A 254 2.36 -19.68 19.74
CA LYS A 254 3.67 -20.21 19.36
C LYS A 254 4.77 -19.86 20.36
N MET A 255 4.78 -18.66 20.93
CA MET A 255 5.71 -18.37 22.03
C MET A 255 5.46 -19.31 23.23
N ARG A 256 4.20 -19.57 23.60
CA ARG A 256 3.87 -20.54 24.66
C ARG A 256 4.33 -21.96 24.31
N PHE A 257 4.15 -22.39 23.05
CA PHE A 257 4.64 -23.70 22.59
C PHE A 257 6.17 -23.77 22.57
N ASN A 258 6.87 -22.74 22.10
CA ASN A 258 8.33 -22.67 22.14
C ASN A 258 8.86 -22.62 23.59
N TYR A 259 8.12 -22.06 24.55
CA TYR A 259 8.50 -22.14 25.97
C TYR A 259 8.34 -23.55 26.54
N LEU A 260 7.36 -24.32 26.06
CA LEU A 260 7.16 -25.73 26.42
C LEU A 260 8.16 -26.65 25.69
N GLU A 261 8.45 -26.38 24.41
CA GLU A 261 9.43 -27.09 23.61
C GLU A 261 10.85 -26.73 24.01
N ASN A 262 11.21 -25.49 24.33
CA ASN A 262 12.53 -25.18 24.92
C ASN A 262 12.69 -25.71 26.36
N PHE A 263 11.62 -26.23 26.97
CA PHE A 263 11.68 -27.05 28.17
C PHE A 263 12.00 -28.53 27.86
N VAL A 264 11.95 -28.93 26.58
CA VAL A 264 12.10 -30.31 26.10
C VAL A 264 13.24 -30.46 25.06
N ASP A 265 13.55 -29.48 24.23
CA ASP A 265 14.73 -29.43 23.37
C ASP A 265 14.90 -28.03 22.74
N GLY A 266 16.14 -27.52 22.75
CA GLY A 266 16.45 -26.18 22.30
C GLY A 266 16.66 -26.08 20.79
N SER A 267 15.79 -25.37 20.07
CA SER A 267 16.15 -24.67 18.83
C SER A 267 15.11 -23.61 18.44
N VAL A 268 15.59 -22.42 18.05
CA VAL A 268 14.80 -21.22 17.74
C VAL A 268 15.06 -20.81 16.30
N TYR A 269 14.17 -21.11 15.34
CA TYR A 269 14.24 -20.62 13.95
C TYR A 269 12.89 -20.80 13.18
N ASP A 270 11.79 -20.10 13.51
CA ASP A 270 10.62 -20.14 12.56
C ASP A 270 9.52 -19.05 12.66
N ASN A 271 9.81 -17.82 13.08
CA ASN A 271 8.77 -16.79 13.23
C ASN A 271 8.53 -15.92 11.97
N SER A 272 9.46 -15.87 11.02
CA SER A 272 9.41 -14.90 9.91
C SER A 272 8.66 -15.39 8.66
N LYS A 273 8.45 -16.71 8.48
CA LYS A 273 7.69 -17.26 7.34
C LYS A 273 6.17 -17.09 7.45
N PHE A 274 5.67 -16.79 8.64
CA PHE A 274 4.25 -16.91 8.96
C PHE A 274 3.37 -15.81 8.33
N MET A 275 3.87 -14.57 8.24
CA MET A 275 3.12 -13.48 7.59
C MET A 275 2.97 -13.71 6.09
N CYS A 276 3.98 -14.27 5.42
CA CYS A 276 3.95 -14.53 3.99
C CYS A 276 2.91 -15.62 3.64
N CYS A 277 2.74 -16.64 4.49
CA CYS A 277 1.73 -17.68 4.30
C CYS A 277 0.29 -17.15 4.49
N TYR A 278 0.08 -16.22 5.42
CA TYR A 278 -1.25 -15.66 5.72
C TYR A 278 -1.68 -14.51 4.78
N SER A 279 -0.75 -13.71 4.29
CA SER A 279 -1.04 -12.69 3.27
C SER A 279 -1.29 -13.30 1.88
N LEU A 280 -0.68 -14.44 1.56
CA LEU A 280 -0.84 -15.16 0.28
C LEU A 280 -1.93 -16.25 0.28
N GLY A 281 -2.64 -16.48 1.39
CA GLY A 281 -3.65 -17.54 1.47
C GLY A 281 -3.08 -18.96 1.34
N ILE A 282 -1.81 -19.17 1.69
CA ILE A 282 -1.16 -20.48 1.68
C ILE A 282 -1.25 -21.08 3.08
N SER A 283 -2.44 -21.52 3.47
CA SER A 283 -2.67 -22.26 4.72
C SER A 283 -2.48 -23.77 4.60
N ASN A 284 -2.12 -24.29 3.42
CA ASN A 284 -2.02 -25.74 3.15
C ASN A 284 -0.64 -26.21 2.69
N LEU A 285 0.43 -25.90 3.44
CA LEU A 285 1.74 -26.51 3.15
C LEU A 285 2.44 -27.19 4.34
N TYR A 286 1.79 -27.30 5.49
CA TYR A 286 2.35 -28.07 6.61
C TYR A 286 1.25 -28.82 7.38
N THR A 287 0.80 -29.92 6.78
CA THR A 287 0.39 -31.14 7.50
C THR A 287 1.42 -32.21 7.22
#